data_AF-A0A3D0KEQ9-F1
#
_entry.id   AF-A0A3D0KEQ9-F1
#
_cell.length_a   1.000
_cell.length_b   1.000
_cell.length_c   1.000
_cell.angle_alpha   90.00
_cell.angle_beta   90.00
_cell.angle_gamma   90.00
#
_symmetry.space_group_name_H-M   'P 1'
#
loop_
_entity.id
_entity.type
_entity.pdbx_description
1 polymer ?
#
loop_
_entity_poly.entity_id
_entity_poly.type
_entity_poly.pdbx_seq_one_letter_code
_entity_poly.pdbx_strand_id
1 'polypeptide(L)'
;MKQRLQWLAPAFAMFTMLAGCAGQSTSSQAPDAAVAQKVSPGVAQVSSGAAQPGYVTNRQVTDWVPPLLTSPEEKAAYYVSRLADRRFVSQYGGQDNPRTWYIAAERLGEIGLPAVPLLFARLNTTDDYELMLALYALQLATQDPLLMARTRGDYIQLPTVLDATANAENVRIARHWWQQHSAQLGE
;
A
#
# COMPACT_ATOMS: atom_id res chain seq x y z
N MET A 1 45.02 -11.38 44.15
CA MET A 1 45.77 -12.08 43.08
C MET A 1 45.02 -11.81 41.78
N LYS A 2 45.42 -10.78 40.99
CA LYS A 2 46.24 -10.85 39.74
C LYS A 2 45.63 -11.86 38.75
N GLN A 3 45.11 -11.47 37.58
CA GLN A 3 45.81 -10.77 36.50
C GLN A 3 44.89 -9.90 35.61
N ARG A 4 45.45 -8.77 35.19
CA ARG A 4 45.04 -7.93 34.05
C ARG A 4 45.60 -8.54 32.76
N LEU A 5 44.89 -8.40 31.64
CA LEU A 5 45.54 -8.40 30.33
C LEU A 5 44.87 -7.34 29.43
N GLN A 6 45.61 -6.24 29.23
CA GLN A 6 45.40 -5.22 28.20
C GLN A 6 46.17 -5.63 26.93
N TRP A 7 46.19 -4.75 25.93
CA TRP A 7 47.01 -4.74 24.68
C TRP A 7 46.29 -5.43 23.50
N LEU A 8 46.17 -4.88 22.29
CA LEU A 8 46.63 -3.66 21.62
C LEU A 8 45.82 -3.54 20.32
N ALA A 9 45.56 -2.32 19.84
CA ALA A 9 45.16 -2.06 18.46
C ALA A 9 46.35 -2.21 17.49
N PRO A 10 46.10 -2.50 16.19
CA PRO A 10 46.55 -1.52 15.19
C PRO A 10 45.52 -1.28 14.06
N ALA A 11 45.58 -0.06 13.54
CA ALA A 11 44.87 0.40 12.35
C ALA A 11 45.51 -0.14 11.06
N PHE A 12 44.72 -0.38 10.01
CA PHE A 12 45.18 -0.15 8.64
C PHE A 12 44.03 0.15 7.67
N ALA A 13 44.35 1.06 6.75
CA ALA A 13 43.47 1.76 5.83
C ALA A 13 42.88 0.89 4.72
N MET A 14 41.71 1.29 4.20
CA MET A 14 41.27 0.91 2.86
C MET A 14 40.77 2.15 2.11
N PHE A 15 41.60 2.61 1.18
CA PHE A 15 41.27 3.57 0.13
C PHE A 15 40.30 2.90 -0.85
N THR A 16 39.16 3.52 -1.15
CA THR A 16 38.42 3.27 -2.39
C THR A 16 38.07 4.60 -3.04
N MET A 17 38.83 4.94 -4.08
CA MET A 17 38.36 5.85 -5.12
C MET A 17 37.48 5.06 -6.08
N LEU A 18 36.30 5.56 -6.42
CA LEU A 18 35.64 5.30 -7.70
C LEU A 18 34.74 6.49 -8.04
N ALA A 19 34.97 7.01 -9.24
CA ALA A 19 34.35 8.18 -9.86
C ALA A 19 32.88 7.93 -10.26
N GLY A 20 32.08 9.00 -10.33
CA GLY A 20 30.73 9.00 -10.88
C GLY A 20 30.35 10.38 -11.41
N CYS A 21 29.98 10.42 -12.70
CA CYS A 21 29.97 11.57 -13.59
C CYS A 21 28.95 12.68 -13.26
N ALA A 22 29.38 13.93 -13.31
CA ALA A 22 28.51 15.09 -13.46
C ALA A 22 28.03 15.18 -14.92
N GLY A 23 26.73 14.92 -15.15
CA GLY A 23 26.07 15.16 -16.43
C GLY A 23 25.53 16.58 -16.51
N GLN A 24 25.99 17.33 -17.50
CA GLN A 24 25.73 18.76 -17.74
C GLN A 24 24.28 19.05 -18.14
N SER A 25 23.79 20.19 -17.64
CA SER A 25 22.62 20.90 -18.15
C SER A 25 22.95 21.49 -19.52
N THR A 26 22.24 21.06 -20.56
CA THR A 26 22.21 21.79 -21.84
C THR A 26 21.02 22.73 -21.85
N SER A 27 21.32 24.02 -21.70
CA SER A 27 20.46 25.10 -22.14
C SER A 27 20.85 25.43 -23.59
N SER A 28 19.88 25.33 -24.50
CA SER A 28 19.87 25.88 -25.86
C SER A 28 18.42 25.78 -26.33
N GLN A 29 17.74 26.72 -26.97
CA GLN A 29 18.01 28.08 -27.40
C GLN A 29 16.66 28.53 -28.01
N ALA A 30 16.14 29.71 -27.68
CA ALA A 30 15.09 30.34 -28.50
C ALA A 30 15.73 30.87 -29.79
N PRO A 31 15.00 30.92 -30.92
CA PRO A 31 14.55 32.23 -31.37
C PRO A 31 13.16 32.28 -32.04
N ASP A 32 12.48 33.37 -31.73
CA ASP A 32 11.67 34.27 -32.57
C ASP A 32 10.70 33.79 -33.67
N ALA A 33 9.49 34.34 -33.49
CA ALA A 33 8.70 35.11 -34.47
C ALA A 33 7.96 34.40 -35.63
N ALA A 34 6.64 34.42 -35.46
CA ALA A 34 5.62 34.90 -36.41
C ALA A 34 5.47 34.22 -37.79
N VAL A 35 4.40 33.42 -37.92
CA VAL A 35 3.51 33.48 -39.09
C VAL A 35 2.05 33.38 -38.64
N ALA A 36 1.25 34.34 -39.07
CA ALA A 36 -0.15 34.51 -38.76
C ALA A 36 -1.08 33.62 -39.62
N GLN A 37 -2.23 33.31 -39.02
CA GLN A 37 -3.57 33.08 -39.61
C GLN A 37 -3.79 31.98 -40.66
N LYS A 38 -4.71 31.05 -40.31
CA LYS A 38 -6.02 31.00 -40.99
C LYS A 38 -7.07 30.29 -40.14
N VAL A 39 -8.11 31.04 -39.75
CA VAL A 39 -9.37 30.51 -39.23
C VAL A 39 -10.23 30.07 -40.42
N SER A 40 -10.85 28.90 -40.34
CA SER A 40 -12.12 28.62 -41.02
C SER A 40 -12.97 27.68 -40.16
N PRO A 41 -14.28 27.97 -40.00
CA PRO A 41 -15.15 27.28 -39.06
C PRO A 41 -15.72 26.01 -39.71
N GLY A 42 -15.32 24.85 -39.19
CA GLY A 42 -15.92 23.56 -39.51
C GLY A 42 -17.05 23.25 -38.53
N VAL A 43 -18.27 23.25 -39.05
CA VAL A 43 -19.53 22.97 -38.38
C VAL A 43 -19.47 21.74 -37.47
N ALA A 44 -20.03 21.87 -36.27
CA ALA A 44 -20.28 20.78 -35.35
C ALA A 44 -21.10 19.67 -36.02
N GLN A 45 -20.51 18.50 -36.21
CA GLN A 45 -21.27 17.25 -36.33
C GLN A 45 -21.30 16.58 -34.96
N VAL A 46 -22.40 16.82 -34.26
CA VAL A 46 -22.90 15.98 -33.19
C VAL A 46 -23.20 14.61 -33.80
N SER A 47 -22.24 13.69 -33.75
CA SER A 47 -22.55 12.26 -33.86
C SER A 47 -22.95 11.78 -32.47
N SER A 48 -24.24 11.90 -32.17
CA SER A 48 -24.92 11.07 -31.18
C SER A 48 -24.92 9.63 -31.69
N GLY A 49 -23.78 8.95 -31.52
CA GLY A 49 -23.64 7.52 -31.76
C GLY A 49 -24.16 6.78 -30.53
N ALA A 50 -25.33 6.17 -30.69
CA ALA A 50 -26.00 5.20 -29.82
C ALA A 50 -25.23 4.76 -28.58
N ALA A 51 -25.81 5.05 -27.40
CA ALA A 51 -25.47 4.41 -26.15
C ALA A 51 -25.46 2.89 -26.34
N GLN A 52 -24.27 2.30 -26.39
CA GLN A 52 -24.12 0.86 -26.27
C GLN A 52 -24.58 0.46 -24.86
N PRO A 53 -25.33 -0.64 -24.71
CA PRO A 53 -25.80 -1.08 -23.42
C PRO A 53 -24.62 -1.41 -22.50
N GLY A 54 -24.44 -0.54 -21.50
CA GLY A 54 -23.79 -0.69 -20.22
C GLY A 54 -22.79 -1.84 -20.04
N TYR A 55 -21.51 -1.53 -20.19
CA TYR A 55 -20.54 -1.99 -19.19
C TYR A 55 -20.38 -0.86 -18.19
N VAL A 56 -21.20 -0.88 -17.12
CA VAL A 56 -20.81 -0.21 -15.88
C VAL A 56 -19.50 -0.88 -15.49
N THR A 57 -18.38 -0.20 -15.71
CA THR A 57 -17.11 -0.69 -15.20
C THR A 57 -17.28 -0.79 -13.69
N ASN A 58 -17.24 -2.02 -13.18
CA ASN A 58 -17.49 -2.40 -11.79
C ASN A 58 -16.67 -1.57 -10.77
N ARG A 59 -15.65 -0.85 -11.27
CA ARG A 59 -14.82 0.13 -10.58
C ARG A 59 -15.61 1.17 -9.75
N GLN A 60 -16.76 1.67 -10.22
CA GLN A 60 -17.53 2.67 -9.46
C GLN A 60 -18.29 2.09 -8.26
N VAL A 61 -18.67 0.80 -8.30
CA VAL A 61 -19.38 0.12 -7.21
C VAL A 61 -18.42 -0.24 -6.08
N THR A 62 -17.14 -0.45 -6.40
CA THR A 62 -16.12 -0.94 -5.47
C THR A 62 -15.48 0.14 -4.61
N ASP A 63 -15.57 1.40 -5.01
CA ASP A 63 -15.07 2.55 -4.23
C ASP A 63 -16.13 3.18 -3.31
N TRP A 64 -17.32 2.56 -3.22
CA TRP A 64 -18.41 3.08 -2.41
C TRP A 64 -18.17 2.84 -0.91
N VAL A 65 -18.04 3.93 -0.16
CA VAL A 65 -18.11 3.98 1.29
C VAL A 65 -19.49 4.54 1.66
N PRO A 66 -20.20 3.97 2.66
CA PRO A 66 -21.45 4.57 3.13
C PRO A 66 -21.23 6.05 3.50
N PRO A 67 -22.08 6.97 3.01
CA PRO A 67 -21.86 8.41 3.13
C PRO A 67 -21.88 8.93 4.58
N LEU A 68 -22.27 8.09 5.54
CA LEU A 68 -22.36 8.44 6.96
C LEU A 68 -21.10 8.06 7.76
N LEU A 69 -20.09 7.40 7.15
CA LEU A 69 -18.85 7.08 7.86
C LEU A 69 -17.91 8.28 7.84
N THR A 70 -17.83 8.94 8.99
CA THR A 70 -17.13 10.23 9.13
C THR A 70 -15.75 10.06 9.73
N SER A 71 -15.53 9.06 10.61
CA SER A 71 -14.23 8.82 11.21
C SER A 71 -13.41 7.72 10.49
N PRO A 72 -12.07 7.74 10.60
CA PRO A 72 -11.22 6.64 10.15
C PRO A 72 -11.57 5.29 10.77
N GLU A 73 -11.94 5.27 12.06
CA GLU A 73 -12.32 4.05 12.80
C GLU A 73 -13.63 3.46 12.27
N GLU A 74 -14.62 4.31 11.97
CA GLU A 74 -15.88 3.89 11.36
C GLU A 74 -15.66 3.28 9.97
N LYS A 75 -14.81 3.91 9.15
CA LYS A 75 -14.41 3.39 7.84
C LYS A 75 -13.67 2.07 7.97
N ALA A 76 -12.76 1.95 8.93
CA ALA A 76 -12.03 0.71 9.19
C ALA A 76 -12.98 -0.41 9.63
N ALA A 77 -13.90 -0.14 10.55
CA ALA A 77 -14.90 -1.11 10.99
C ALA A 77 -15.77 -1.60 9.81
N TYR A 78 -16.17 -0.69 8.92
CA TYR A 78 -16.88 -1.05 7.70
C TYR A 78 -16.07 -2.00 6.82
N TYR A 79 -14.82 -1.67 6.48
CA TYR A 79 -14.02 -2.54 5.62
C TYR A 79 -13.62 -3.86 6.29
N VAL A 80 -13.40 -3.89 7.61
CA VAL A 80 -13.23 -5.14 8.36
C VAL A 80 -14.45 -6.04 8.21
N SER A 81 -15.66 -5.48 8.28
CA SER A 81 -16.90 -6.27 8.08
C SER A 81 -17.05 -6.87 6.67
N ARG A 82 -16.26 -6.39 5.70
CA ARG A 82 -16.25 -6.86 4.31
C ARG A 82 -15.17 -7.90 4.02
N LEU A 83 -14.21 -8.14 4.93
CA LEU A 83 -13.07 -9.04 4.67
C LEU A 83 -13.48 -10.47 4.31
N ALA A 84 -14.57 -10.99 4.86
CA ALA A 84 -15.08 -12.31 4.51
C ALA A 84 -15.96 -12.34 3.23
N ASP A 85 -16.38 -11.18 2.69
CA ASP A 85 -17.20 -11.13 1.49
C ASP A 85 -16.35 -11.28 0.23
N ARG A 86 -16.30 -12.51 -0.29
CA ARG A 86 -15.55 -12.87 -1.51
C ARG A 86 -15.99 -12.12 -2.77
N ARG A 87 -17.17 -11.47 -2.74
CA ARG A 87 -17.67 -10.64 -3.86
C ARG A 87 -17.23 -9.19 -3.72
N PHE A 88 -16.71 -8.78 -2.56
CA PHE A 88 -16.20 -7.45 -2.30
C PHE A 88 -14.77 -7.31 -2.84
N VAL A 89 -14.64 -7.55 -4.15
CA VAL A 89 -13.39 -7.47 -4.90
C VAL A 89 -13.61 -6.72 -6.21
N SER A 90 -12.54 -6.15 -6.75
CA SER A 90 -12.53 -5.60 -8.11
C SER A 90 -11.50 -6.36 -8.95
N GLN A 91 -11.39 -5.99 -10.22
CA GLN A 91 -10.37 -6.52 -11.12
C GLN A 91 -9.56 -5.38 -11.72
N TYR A 92 -8.26 -5.60 -11.88
CA TYR A 92 -7.35 -4.72 -12.59
C TYR A 92 -6.47 -5.55 -13.54
N GLY A 93 -5.69 -4.88 -14.38
CA GLY A 93 -5.01 -5.54 -15.49
C GLY A 93 -5.88 -5.64 -16.74
N GLY A 94 -5.25 -6.01 -17.85
CA GLY A 94 -5.94 -6.20 -19.14
C GLY A 94 -6.66 -7.55 -19.21
N GLN A 95 -7.40 -7.77 -20.30
CA GLN A 95 -8.09 -9.03 -20.57
C GLN A 95 -7.17 -10.26 -20.50
N ASP A 96 -5.91 -10.11 -20.91
CA ASP A 96 -4.94 -11.21 -20.96
C ASP A 96 -4.32 -11.54 -19.59
N ASN A 97 -4.46 -10.66 -18.60
CA ASN A 97 -3.88 -10.85 -17.28
C ASN A 97 -4.72 -10.14 -16.20
N PRO A 98 -5.96 -10.60 -15.96
CA PRO A 98 -6.80 -10.04 -14.93
C PRO A 98 -6.23 -10.40 -13.55
N ARG A 99 -6.16 -9.41 -12.67
CA ARG A 99 -5.72 -9.56 -11.28
C ARG A 99 -6.83 -9.10 -10.35
N THR A 100 -7.01 -9.82 -9.26
CA THR A 100 -7.99 -9.48 -8.23
C THR A 100 -7.47 -8.33 -7.38
N TRP A 101 -8.29 -7.30 -7.21
CA TRP A 101 -8.07 -6.21 -6.25
C TRP A 101 -8.93 -6.45 -5.01
N TYR A 102 -8.29 -6.73 -3.87
CA TYR A 102 -8.96 -7.03 -2.62
C TYR A 102 -9.34 -5.75 -1.88
N ILE A 103 -10.40 -5.08 -2.35
CA ILE A 103 -10.80 -3.72 -1.95
C ILE A 103 -10.74 -3.51 -0.43
N ALA A 104 -11.35 -4.40 0.36
CA ALA A 104 -11.41 -4.24 1.81
C ALA A 104 -10.01 -4.18 2.44
N ALA A 105 -9.12 -5.11 2.08
CA ALA A 105 -7.77 -5.18 2.62
C ALA A 105 -6.92 -3.97 2.20
N GLU A 106 -7.02 -3.56 0.93
CA GLU A 106 -6.31 -2.41 0.38
C GLU A 106 -6.72 -1.11 1.08
N ARG A 107 -8.04 -0.90 1.24
CA ARG A 107 -8.58 0.28 1.93
C ARG A 107 -8.22 0.30 3.41
N LEU A 108 -8.16 -0.85 4.07
CA LEU A 108 -7.67 -0.95 5.46
C LEU A 108 -6.18 -0.60 5.56
N GLY A 109 -5.39 -1.01 4.56
CA GLY A 109 -3.99 -0.61 4.42
C GLY A 109 -3.83 0.91 4.30
N GLU A 110 -4.63 1.54 3.44
CA GLU A 110 -4.65 3.00 3.26
C GLU A 110 -5.11 3.75 4.52
N ILE A 111 -6.06 3.19 5.29
CA ILE A 111 -6.51 3.79 6.56
C ILE A 111 -5.39 3.76 7.60
N GLY A 112 -4.55 2.73 7.63
CA GLY A 112 -3.36 2.69 8.48
C GLY A 112 -3.67 2.42 9.95
N LEU A 113 -3.09 3.23 10.84
CA LEU A 113 -3.08 3.01 12.30
C LEU A 113 -4.48 2.71 12.91
N PRO A 114 -5.58 3.38 12.54
CA PRO A 114 -6.93 3.07 13.05
C PRO A 114 -7.43 1.66 12.71
N ALA A 115 -6.96 1.04 11.63
CA ALA A 115 -7.36 -0.31 11.22
C ALA A 115 -6.63 -1.41 11.98
N VAL A 116 -5.40 -1.15 12.45
CA VAL A 116 -4.51 -2.14 13.07
C VAL A 116 -5.16 -2.91 14.23
N PRO A 117 -5.74 -2.27 15.27
CA PRO A 117 -6.34 -3.01 16.38
C PRO A 117 -7.53 -3.87 15.94
N LEU A 118 -8.34 -3.38 14.99
CA LEU A 118 -9.48 -4.11 14.46
C LEU A 118 -9.05 -5.34 13.66
N LEU A 119 -7.97 -5.22 12.88
CA LEU A 119 -7.37 -6.32 12.12
C LEU A 119 -6.75 -7.37 13.04
N PHE A 120 -6.07 -6.97 14.12
CA PHE A 120 -5.55 -7.92 15.11
C PHE A 120 -6.67 -8.74 15.77
N ALA A 121 -7.84 -8.14 16.01
CA ALA A 121 -9.00 -8.86 16.51
C ALA A 121 -9.53 -9.94 15.53
N ARG A 122 -9.19 -9.86 14.23
CA ARG A 122 -9.58 -10.85 13.20
C ARG A 122 -8.64 -12.05 13.10
N LEU A 123 -7.47 -12.04 13.76
CA LEU A 123 -6.49 -13.14 13.65
C LEU A 123 -6.93 -14.47 14.30
N ASN A 124 -8.12 -14.51 14.90
CA ASN A 124 -8.73 -15.73 15.44
C ASN A 124 -9.94 -16.23 14.60
N THR A 125 -10.20 -15.63 13.44
CA THR A 125 -11.25 -16.12 12.54
C THR A 125 -10.96 -17.55 12.09
N THR A 126 -12.01 -18.32 11.83
CA THR A 126 -11.92 -19.67 11.27
C THR A 126 -12.06 -19.69 9.74
N ASP A 127 -12.30 -18.52 9.11
CA ASP A 127 -12.31 -18.40 7.65
C ASP A 127 -10.91 -18.06 7.14
N ASP A 128 -10.28 -19.02 6.46
CA ASP A 128 -8.93 -18.86 5.89
C ASP A 128 -8.82 -17.69 4.91
N TYR A 129 -9.90 -17.35 4.20
CA TYR A 129 -9.92 -16.22 3.27
C TYR A 129 -9.94 -14.89 4.02
N GLU A 130 -10.79 -14.77 5.05
CA GLU A 130 -10.81 -13.59 5.92
C GLU A 130 -9.44 -13.42 6.60
N LEU A 131 -8.85 -14.51 7.11
CA LEU A 131 -7.55 -14.49 7.77
C LEU A 131 -6.44 -14.03 6.82
N MET A 132 -6.39 -14.58 5.60
CA MET A 132 -5.43 -14.20 4.57
C MET A 132 -5.51 -12.71 4.25
N LEU A 133 -6.73 -12.15 4.10
CA LEU A 133 -6.93 -10.74 3.82
C LEU A 133 -6.63 -9.85 5.02
N ALA A 134 -6.96 -10.28 6.24
CA ALA A 134 -6.61 -9.54 7.46
C ALA A 134 -5.09 -9.43 7.64
N LEU A 135 -4.36 -10.50 7.37
CA LEU A 135 -2.89 -10.52 7.42
C LEU A 135 -2.28 -9.63 6.33
N TYR A 136 -2.79 -9.71 5.11
CA TYR A 136 -2.36 -8.82 4.03
C TYR A 136 -2.60 -7.34 4.39
N ALA A 137 -3.80 -7.01 4.89
CA ALA A 137 -4.14 -5.68 5.34
C ALA A 137 -3.25 -5.20 6.50
N LEU A 138 -2.86 -6.08 7.44
CA LEU A 138 -1.95 -5.74 8.53
C LEU A 138 -0.57 -5.33 8.03
N GLN A 139 -0.01 -6.05 7.05
CA GLN A 139 1.25 -5.67 6.43
C GLN A 139 1.15 -4.28 5.79
N LEU A 140 0.04 -3.96 5.13
CA LEU A 140 -0.15 -2.63 4.54
C LEU A 140 -0.34 -1.55 5.63
N ALA A 141 -1.26 -1.77 6.57
CA ALA A 141 -1.65 -0.79 7.57
C ALA A 141 -0.53 -0.45 8.56
N THR A 142 0.38 -1.39 8.83
CA THR A 142 1.56 -1.14 9.69
C THR A 142 2.66 -0.33 9.01
N GLN A 143 2.54 -0.04 7.72
CA GLN A 143 3.39 0.94 7.02
C GLN A 143 2.87 2.39 7.17
N ASP A 144 1.84 2.62 7.98
CA ASP A 144 1.36 3.95 8.34
C ASP A 144 2.52 4.82 8.87
N PRO A 145 2.71 6.06 8.36
CA PRO A 145 3.84 6.89 8.75
C PRO A 145 3.94 7.20 10.25
N LEU A 146 2.81 7.37 10.94
CA LEU A 146 2.79 7.62 12.38
C LEU A 146 3.19 6.37 13.14
N LEU A 147 2.70 5.21 12.70
CA LEU A 147 3.06 3.91 13.27
C LEU A 147 4.55 3.61 13.06
N MET A 148 5.06 3.77 11.83
CA MET A 148 6.49 3.63 11.53
C MET A 148 7.35 4.60 12.34
N ALA A 149 6.91 5.84 12.58
CA ALA A 149 7.64 6.77 13.44
C ALA A 149 7.73 6.26 14.89
N ARG A 150 6.64 5.71 15.43
CA ARG A 150 6.58 5.14 16.79
C ARG A 150 7.45 3.87 16.92
N THR A 151 7.44 3.02 15.91
CA THR A 151 8.15 1.72 15.90
C THR A 151 9.57 1.81 15.33
N ARG A 152 10.10 3.01 15.08
CA ARG A 152 11.44 3.26 14.51
C ARG A 152 11.65 2.58 13.15
N GLY A 153 10.62 2.62 12.32
CA GLY A 153 10.59 2.09 10.96
C GLY A 153 10.21 0.61 10.87
N ASP A 154 9.89 -0.04 11.99
CA ASP A 154 9.47 -1.44 11.99
C ASP A 154 7.99 -1.61 11.64
N TYR A 155 7.68 -2.61 10.83
CA TYR A 155 6.33 -2.93 10.36
C TYR A 155 6.22 -4.42 10.07
N ILE A 156 4.99 -4.94 9.90
CA ILE A 156 4.80 -6.36 9.65
C ILE A 156 5.27 -6.71 8.23
N GLN A 157 6.27 -7.58 8.13
CA GLN A 157 6.77 -8.12 6.87
C GLN A 157 6.40 -9.60 6.76
N LEU A 158 5.45 -9.92 5.90
CA LEU A 158 5.03 -11.30 5.65
C LEU A 158 5.80 -11.88 4.46
N PRO A 159 6.38 -13.09 4.57
CA PRO A 159 7.18 -13.72 3.52
C PRO A 159 6.35 -14.09 2.29
N THR A 160 5.05 -14.37 2.49
CA THR A 160 4.11 -14.67 1.41
C THR A 160 2.76 -14.11 1.80
N VAL A 161 2.15 -13.33 0.91
CA VAL A 161 0.84 -12.72 1.11
C VAL A 161 -0.16 -13.26 0.11
N LEU A 162 -1.45 -13.14 0.42
CA LEU A 162 -2.53 -13.57 -0.47
C LEU A 162 -2.48 -15.06 -0.82
N ASP A 163 -1.95 -15.87 0.11
CA ASP A 163 -1.90 -17.32 0.07
C ASP A 163 -2.36 -17.88 1.43
N ALA A 164 -3.49 -18.58 1.45
CA ALA A 164 -4.04 -19.16 2.66
C ALA A 164 -3.13 -20.22 3.30
N THR A 165 -2.28 -20.90 2.51
CA THR A 165 -1.35 -21.90 3.03
C THR A 165 -0.25 -21.29 3.92
N ALA A 166 0.04 -19.99 3.73
CA ALA A 166 1.00 -19.24 4.53
C ALA A 166 0.40 -18.62 5.81
N ASN A 167 -0.93 -18.70 6.02
CA ASN A 167 -1.62 -18.02 7.11
C ASN A 167 -1.04 -18.33 8.49
N ALA A 168 -0.74 -19.61 8.79
CA ALA A 168 -0.25 -20.01 10.10
C ALA A 168 1.07 -19.31 10.48
N GLU A 169 2.01 -19.25 9.53
CA GLU A 169 3.29 -18.56 9.73
C GLU A 169 3.11 -17.04 9.79
N ASN A 170 2.27 -16.48 8.93
CA ASN A 170 1.97 -15.05 8.93
C ASN A 170 1.30 -14.59 10.24
N VAL A 171 0.42 -15.39 10.83
CA VAL A 171 -0.16 -15.12 12.16
C VAL A 171 0.94 -15.06 13.22
N ARG A 172 1.91 -16.00 13.18
CA ARG A 172 3.02 -16.02 14.13
C ARG A 172 3.84 -14.73 14.04
N ILE A 173 4.15 -14.28 12.82
CA ILE A 173 4.89 -13.02 12.57
C ILE A 173 4.09 -11.81 13.06
N ALA A 174 2.82 -11.70 12.67
CA ALA A 174 1.97 -10.58 13.08
C ALA A 174 1.83 -10.49 14.61
N ARG A 175 1.62 -11.63 15.29
CA ARG A 175 1.52 -11.67 16.77
C ARG A 175 2.83 -11.28 17.45
N HIS A 176 3.96 -11.74 16.93
CA HIS A 176 5.26 -11.36 17.45
C HIS A 176 5.47 -9.84 17.36
N TRP A 177 5.17 -9.24 16.20
CA TRP A 177 5.22 -7.79 16.02
C TRP A 177 4.30 -7.06 17.01
N TRP A 178 3.07 -7.54 17.21
CA TRP A 178 2.13 -6.93 18.18
C TRP A 178 2.64 -7.00 19.61
N GLN A 179 3.24 -8.11 20.01
CA GLN A 179 3.83 -8.28 21.35
C GLN A 179 4.96 -7.28 21.60
N GLN A 180 5.72 -6.92 20.56
CA GLN A 180 6.81 -5.96 20.67
C GLN A 180 6.34 -4.50 20.76
N HIS A 181 5.26 -4.14 20.05
CA HIS A 181 4.92 -2.73 19.82
C HIS A 181 3.59 -2.27 20.41
N SER A 182 2.66 -3.17 20.77
CA SER A 182 1.30 -2.79 21.20
C SER A 182 1.25 -1.79 22.36
N ALA A 183 2.17 -1.87 23.31
CA ALA A 183 2.26 -0.92 24.42
C ALA A 183 2.53 0.54 23.96
N GLN A 184 3.17 0.73 22.81
CA GLN A 184 3.49 2.05 22.24
C GLN A 184 2.33 2.59 21.36
N LEU A 185 1.32 1.76 21.10
CA LEU A 185 0.18 2.08 20.25
C LEU A 185 -1.09 2.42 21.05
N GLY A 186 -1.10 2.16 22.37
CA GLY A 186 -2.23 2.41 23.27
C GLY A 186 -2.22 3.76 23.99
N GLU A 187 -1.19 4.58 23.75
CA GLU A 187 -1.01 5.96 24.26
C GLU A 187 -1.18 6.98 23.11
#